data_AF-A0A5C3LFP0-F1
#
_entry.id   AF-A0A5C3LFP0-F1
#
_cell.length_a   1.000
_cell.length_b   1.000
_cell.length_c   1.000
_cell.angle_alpha   90.00
_cell.angle_beta   90.00
_cell.angle_gamma   90.00
#
_symmetry.space_group_name_H-M   'P 1'
#
loop_
_entity.id
_entity.type
_entity.pdbx_description
1 polymer ?
#
loop_
_entity_poly.entity_id
_entity_poly.type
_entity_poly.pdbx_seq_one_letter_code
_entity_poly.pdbx_strand_id
1 'polypeptide(L)'
;PIAQCSEFDKCATSLDGRKTLRKILPNGLPDNFASPGCFSTNLSNSIHVKLTSAQRTALHRYTFPAGITHPRIAVDITDDGQRSSTNPVMTLDPDTAEVKGCASFASSFGPGEFEFCFDDEIVLIVSGLVRSYSTVTCVNFKGEGKAL
;
A
#
# COMPACT_ATOMS: atom_id res chain seq x y z
N PRO A 1 1.55 2.02 -4.92
CA PRO A 1 2.86 1.39 -5.28
C PRO A 1 3.65 2.35 -6.17
N ILE A 2 4.96 2.47 -5.94
CA ILE A 2 5.83 3.47 -6.57
C ILE A 2 6.86 2.72 -7.41
N ALA A 3 6.85 2.93 -8.73
CA ALA A 3 7.72 2.21 -9.66
C ALA A 3 9.17 2.71 -9.62
N GLN A 4 9.38 4.02 -9.52
CA GLN A 4 10.70 4.65 -9.58
C GLN A 4 10.74 5.85 -8.63
N CYS A 5 11.82 5.97 -7.87
CA CYS A 5 12.06 7.05 -6.93
C CYS A 5 13.57 7.09 -6.64
N SER A 6 14.20 8.25 -6.82
CA SER A 6 15.67 8.38 -6.80
C SER A 6 16.27 8.08 -5.44
N GLU A 7 15.62 8.51 -4.35
CA GLU A 7 16.07 8.30 -2.97
C GLU A 7 14.87 7.97 -2.09
N PHE A 8 15.07 7.23 -1.00
CA PHE A 8 13.98 6.87 -0.09
C PHE A 8 13.24 8.12 0.45
N ASP A 9 14.00 9.12 0.89
CA ASP A 9 13.47 10.37 1.47
C ASP A 9 12.81 11.31 0.45
N LYS A 10 12.94 10.99 -0.85
CA LYS A 10 12.40 11.79 -1.95
C LYS A 10 11.18 11.14 -2.59
N CYS A 11 10.69 10.03 -2.04
CA CYS A 11 9.47 9.43 -2.56
C CYS A 11 8.26 10.27 -2.22
N ALA A 12 7.37 10.37 -3.21
CA ALA A 12 6.14 11.08 -3.08
C ALA A 12 5.21 10.32 -2.12
N THR A 13 5.23 10.72 -0.85
CA THR A 13 4.36 10.18 0.23
C THR A 13 3.09 10.99 0.42
N SER A 14 3.06 12.24 -0.09
CA SER A 14 1.86 13.07 -0.05
C SER A 14 0.73 12.43 -0.87
N LEU A 15 -0.51 12.72 -0.47
CA LEU A 15 -1.71 12.19 -1.13
C LEU A 15 -1.71 12.48 -2.63
N ASP A 16 -1.36 13.70 -3.02
CA ASP A 16 -1.31 14.09 -4.43
C ASP A 16 -0.11 13.49 -5.16
N GLY A 17 1.04 13.41 -4.50
CA GLY A 17 2.27 12.92 -5.11
C GLY A 17 2.28 11.41 -5.36
N ARG A 18 1.53 10.63 -4.58
CA ARG A 18 1.45 9.16 -4.72
C ARG A 18 0.35 8.66 -5.65
N LYS A 19 -0.46 9.57 -6.22
CA LYS A 19 -1.54 9.20 -7.14
C LYS A 19 -0.96 8.48 -8.36
N THR A 20 -1.51 7.31 -8.67
CA THR A 20 -1.18 6.57 -9.88
C THR A 20 -2.47 6.25 -10.61
N LEU A 21 -2.53 6.56 -11.91
CA LEU A 21 -3.71 6.31 -12.72
C LEU A 21 -3.84 4.81 -13.04
N ARG A 22 -5.07 4.37 -13.32
CA ARG A 22 -5.32 3.06 -13.91
C ARG A 22 -4.87 3.06 -15.37
N LYS A 23 -4.43 1.91 -15.87
CA LYS A 23 -4.19 1.69 -17.30
C LYS A 23 -5.52 1.73 -18.03
N ILE A 24 -5.56 2.46 -19.14
CA ILE A 24 -6.74 2.64 -19.98
C ILE A 24 -6.58 1.82 -21.27
N LEU A 25 -7.63 1.07 -21.63
CA LEU A 25 -7.72 0.30 -22.87
C LEU A 25 -8.04 1.23 -24.06
N PRO A 26 -7.89 0.77 -25.32
CA PRO A 26 -8.23 1.59 -26.50
C PRO A 26 -9.68 2.10 -26.54
N ASN A 27 -10.59 1.45 -25.82
CA ASN A 27 -12.00 1.86 -25.69
C ASN A 27 -12.24 2.93 -24.62
N GLY A 28 -11.19 3.46 -23.97
CA GLY A 28 -11.29 4.49 -22.94
C GLY A 28 -11.63 3.99 -21.54
N LEU A 29 -11.82 2.68 -21.34
CA LEU A 29 -12.13 2.08 -20.04
C LEU A 29 -10.89 1.51 -19.35
N PRO A 30 -10.86 1.45 -18.01
CA PRO A 30 -9.78 0.78 -17.30
C PRO A 30 -9.84 -0.75 -17.50
N ASP A 31 -8.69 -1.42 -17.46
CA ASP A 31 -8.58 -2.87 -17.63
C ASP A 31 -8.90 -3.69 -16.37
N ASN A 32 -9.81 -3.17 -15.55
CA ASN A 32 -10.14 -3.75 -14.26
C ASN A 32 -10.84 -5.10 -14.40
N PHE A 33 -10.55 -6.00 -13.46
CA PHE A 33 -11.36 -7.17 -13.18
C PHE A 33 -11.86 -7.11 -11.73
N ALA A 34 -13.14 -7.38 -11.52
CA ALA A 34 -13.76 -7.32 -10.20
C ALA A 34 -14.76 -8.47 -10.02
N SER A 35 -14.67 -9.15 -8.88
CA SER A 35 -15.61 -10.16 -8.43
C SER A 35 -15.76 -10.08 -6.90
N PRO A 36 -16.79 -10.68 -6.29
CA PRO A 36 -16.86 -10.80 -4.84
C PRO A 36 -15.54 -11.37 -4.28
N GLY A 37 -14.92 -10.65 -3.34
CA GLY A 37 -13.66 -11.03 -2.71
C GLY A 37 -12.38 -10.84 -3.54
N CYS A 38 -12.45 -10.33 -4.78
CA CYS A 38 -11.26 -10.13 -5.61
C CYS A 38 -11.36 -8.90 -6.51
N PHE A 39 -10.29 -8.12 -6.58
CA PHE A 39 -10.14 -7.00 -7.50
C PHE A 39 -8.75 -7.00 -8.13
N SER A 40 -8.64 -6.70 -9.42
CA SER A 40 -7.35 -6.47 -10.07
C SER A 40 -7.40 -5.39 -11.13
N THR A 41 -6.26 -4.75 -11.37
CA THR A 41 -6.09 -3.65 -12.32
C THR A 41 -4.62 -3.52 -12.71
N ASN A 42 -4.33 -3.04 -13.91
CA ASN A 42 -3.00 -2.51 -14.22
C ASN A 42 -2.98 -1.01 -13.99
N LEU A 43 -1.86 -0.52 -13.46
CA LEU A 43 -1.61 0.90 -13.29
C LEU A 43 -0.87 1.48 -14.51
N SER A 44 -0.94 2.80 -14.67
CA SER A 44 -0.28 3.53 -15.76
C SER A 44 1.25 3.43 -15.73
N ASN A 45 1.82 3.01 -14.59
CA ASN A 45 3.24 2.75 -14.40
C ASN A 45 3.62 1.26 -14.58
N SER A 46 2.76 0.47 -15.23
CA SER A 46 2.97 -0.95 -15.53
C SER A 46 3.02 -1.89 -14.33
N ILE A 47 2.62 -1.43 -13.14
CA ILE A 47 2.44 -2.30 -11.97
C ILE A 47 1.07 -2.97 -12.06
N HIS A 48 1.03 -4.30 -11.94
CA HIS A 48 -0.21 -5.05 -11.81
C HIS A 48 -0.58 -5.20 -10.34
N VAL A 49 -1.83 -4.91 -9.99
CA VAL A 49 -2.35 -5.03 -8.63
C VAL A 49 -3.44 -6.07 -8.59
N LYS A 50 -3.36 -7.00 -7.65
CA LYS A 50 -4.44 -7.94 -7.31
C LYS A 50 -4.67 -7.91 -5.82
N LEU A 51 -5.91 -7.69 -5.41
CA LEU A 51 -6.36 -7.60 -4.03
C LEU A 51 -7.42 -8.68 -3.82
N THR A 52 -7.30 -9.44 -2.73
CA THR A 52 -8.30 -10.42 -2.32
C THR A 52 -8.64 -10.24 -0.86
N SER A 53 -9.91 -10.40 -0.49
CA SER A 53 -10.37 -10.27 0.89
C SER A 53 -11.00 -11.55 1.41
N ALA A 54 -10.84 -11.78 2.72
CA ALA A 54 -11.57 -12.74 3.52
C ALA A 54 -12.24 -12.02 4.70
N GLN A 55 -12.82 -12.75 5.64
CA GLN A 55 -13.65 -12.16 6.70
C GLN A 55 -12.93 -11.10 7.56
N ARG A 56 -11.63 -11.28 7.85
CA ARG A 56 -10.84 -10.39 8.72
C ARG A 56 -9.40 -10.18 8.21
N THR A 57 -9.17 -10.43 6.93
CA THR A 57 -7.83 -10.29 6.32
C THR A 57 -7.97 -9.95 4.85
N ALA A 58 -6.96 -9.29 4.31
CA ALA A 58 -6.80 -9.06 2.89
C ALA A 58 -5.39 -9.47 2.46
N LEU A 59 -5.27 -10.02 1.26
CA LEU A 59 -4.00 -10.33 0.63
C LEU A 59 -3.83 -9.41 -0.57
N HIS A 60 -2.74 -8.64 -0.58
CA HIS A 60 -2.39 -7.73 -1.66
C HIS A 60 -1.17 -8.26 -2.42
N ARG A 61 -1.30 -8.40 -3.74
CA ARG A 61 -0.23 -8.81 -4.63
C ARG A 61 0.08 -7.70 -5.63
N TYR A 62 1.31 -7.22 -5.59
CA TYR A 62 1.83 -6.21 -6.51
C TYR A 62 2.90 -6.84 -7.42
N THR A 63 2.69 -6.83 -8.72
CA THR A 63 3.69 -7.28 -9.70
C THR A 63 4.32 -6.06 -10.36
N PHE A 64 5.59 -5.82 -10.04
CA PHE A 64 6.36 -4.73 -10.63
C PHE A 64 6.92 -5.13 -12.00
N PRO A 65 7.10 -4.19 -12.93
CA PRO A 65 7.72 -4.47 -14.21
C PRO A 65 9.18 -4.90 -14.05
N ALA A 66 9.72 -5.61 -15.05
CA ALA A 66 11.12 -6.01 -15.05
C ALA A 66 12.06 -4.80 -15.03
N GLY A 67 13.24 -4.94 -14.40
CA GLY A 67 14.25 -3.89 -14.32
C GLY A 67 14.03 -2.86 -13.20
N ILE A 68 12.97 -2.98 -12.40
CA ILE A 68 12.80 -2.18 -11.19
C ILE A 68 13.72 -2.73 -10.09
N THR A 69 14.73 -1.95 -9.73
CA THR A 69 15.74 -2.31 -8.73
C THR A 69 15.28 -2.09 -7.28
N HIS A 70 14.33 -1.18 -7.09
CA HIS A 70 13.81 -0.78 -5.78
C HIS A 70 12.28 -0.68 -5.80
N PRO A 71 11.56 -1.81 -5.90
CA PRO A 71 10.11 -1.80 -5.76
C PRO A 71 9.70 -1.18 -4.42
N ARG A 72 8.70 -0.29 -4.43
CA ARG A 72 8.24 0.42 -3.22
C ARG A 72 6.73 0.46 -3.10
N ILE A 73 6.24 0.34 -1.87
CA ILE A 73 4.83 0.50 -1.50
C ILE A 73 4.78 1.51 -0.36
N ALA A 74 3.83 2.44 -0.46
CA ALA A 74 3.52 3.36 0.62
C ALA A 74 2.32 2.79 1.38
N VAL A 75 2.47 2.65 2.69
CA VAL A 75 1.41 2.26 3.63
C VAL A 75 1.03 3.52 4.41
N ASP A 76 -0.25 3.86 4.40
CA ASP A 76 -0.80 5.05 5.04
C ASP A 76 -2.07 4.68 5.79
N ILE A 77 -2.08 4.98 7.09
CA ILE A 77 -3.20 4.69 7.99
C ILE A 77 -4.07 5.92 8.26
N THR A 78 -3.74 7.08 7.70
CA THR A 78 -4.44 8.36 7.93
C THR A 78 -5.39 8.78 6.82
N ASP A 79 -5.27 8.21 5.62
CA ASP A 79 -6.08 8.57 4.47
C ASP A 79 -7.40 7.77 4.43
N ASP A 80 -8.36 8.18 5.27
CA ASP A 80 -9.71 7.60 5.38
C ASP A 80 -10.77 8.35 4.56
N GLY A 81 -10.35 9.27 3.69
CA GLY A 81 -11.22 10.11 2.86
C GLY A 81 -11.94 11.25 3.60
N GLN A 82 -12.34 11.07 4.86
CA GLN A 82 -12.97 12.09 5.70
C GLN A 82 -11.98 12.85 6.60
N ARG A 83 -10.72 12.42 6.65
CA ARG A 83 -9.67 12.90 7.56
C ARG A 83 -10.06 12.80 9.03
N SER A 84 -10.69 11.69 9.39
CA SER A 84 -11.17 11.42 10.75
C SER A 84 -10.20 10.58 11.58
N SER A 85 -9.10 10.12 10.98
CA SER A 85 -8.06 9.36 11.67
C SER A 85 -7.45 10.17 12.82
N THR A 86 -7.45 9.57 14.01
CA THR A 86 -6.82 10.09 15.23
C THR A 86 -5.90 9.03 15.83
N ASN A 87 -4.88 9.49 16.57
CA ASN A 87 -3.89 8.64 17.26
C ASN A 87 -3.22 7.54 16.39
N PRO A 88 -2.80 7.83 15.15
CA PRO A 88 -2.13 6.85 14.31
C PRO A 88 -0.78 6.43 14.91
N VAL A 89 -0.57 5.12 14.98
CA VAL A 89 0.69 4.48 15.35
C VAL A 89 1.07 3.50 14.25
N MET A 90 2.32 3.53 13.81
CA MET A 90 2.85 2.57 12.85
C MET A 90 4.26 2.17 13.23
N THR A 91 4.54 0.87 13.20
CA THR A 91 5.86 0.30 13.44
C THR A 91 6.26 -0.56 12.26
N LEU A 92 7.53 -0.50 11.87
CA LEU A 92 8.12 -1.45 10.95
C LEU A 92 9.25 -2.18 11.67
N ASP A 93 9.25 -3.50 11.59
CA ASP A 93 10.41 -4.32 11.92
C ASP A 93 11.35 -4.39 10.69
N PRO A 94 12.56 -3.81 10.76
CA PRO A 94 13.49 -3.79 9.64
C PRO A 94 14.09 -5.17 9.32
N ASP A 95 14.06 -6.11 10.27
CA ASP A 95 14.64 -7.45 10.10
C ASP A 95 13.66 -8.41 9.43
N THR A 96 12.37 -8.30 9.78
CA THR A 96 11.30 -9.17 9.24
C THR A 96 10.49 -8.55 8.10
N ALA A 97 10.63 -7.24 7.87
CA ALA A 97 9.79 -6.44 6.97
C ALA A 97 8.33 -6.27 7.43
N GLU A 98 7.99 -6.70 8.65
CA GLU A 98 6.63 -6.65 9.18
C GLU A 98 6.20 -5.21 9.48
N VAL A 99 5.04 -4.79 8.95
CA VAL A 99 4.43 -3.49 9.25
C VAL A 99 3.20 -3.71 10.10
N LYS A 100 3.21 -3.15 11.32
CA LYS A 100 2.01 -3.05 12.17
C LYS A 100 1.54 -1.62 12.21
N GLY A 101 0.23 -1.41 12.14
CA GLY A 101 -0.36 -0.08 12.25
C GLY A 101 -1.70 -0.11 12.95
N CYS A 102 -1.96 0.90 13.78
CA CYS A 102 -3.24 1.10 14.46
C CYS A 102 -3.65 2.58 14.40
N ALA A 103 -4.94 2.86 14.25
CA ALA A 103 -5.49 4.19 14.37
C ALA A 103 -6.96 4.15 14.81
N SER A 104 -7.41 5.25 15.41
CA SER A 104 -8.83 5.48 15.71
C SER A 104 -9.46 6.26 14.57
N PHE A 105 -10.72 5.98 14.26
CA PHE A 105 -11.47 6.63 13.18
C PHE A 105 -12.86 7.02 13.67
N ALA A 106 -13.34 8.20 13.28
CA ALA A 106 -14.69 8.61 13.61
C ALA A 106 -15.71 7.82 12.79
N SER A 107 -16.83 7.46 13.41
CA SER A 107 -17.92 6.78 12.72
C SER A 107 -18.62 7.76 11.76
N SER A 108 -18.71 7.40 10.47
CA SER A 108 -19.49 8.19 9.52
C SER A 108 -21.01 8.10 9.77
N PHE A 109 -21.48 7.06 10.46
CA PHE A 109 -22.89 6.88 10.83
C PHE A 109 -23.00 6.49 12.31
N GLY A 110 -23.43 7.44 13.13
CA GLY A 110 -23.61 7.26 14.57
C GLY A 110 -22.47 7.89 15.39
N PRO A 111 -22.67 8.06 16.70
CA PRO A 111 -21.66 8.60 17.58
C PRO A 111 -20.56 7.55 17.86
N GLY A 112 -19.33 8.02 17.97
CA GLY A 112 -18.21 7.23 18.49
C GLY A 112 -17.06 7.07 17.51
N GLU A 113 -15.96 6.58 18.06
CA GLU A 113 -14.75 6.22 17.34
C GLU A 113 -14.57 4.70 17.40
N PHE A 114 -13.95 4.13 16.38
CA PHE A 114 -13.53 2.73 16.38
C PHE A 114 -12.04 2.63 16.11
N GLU A 115 -11.41 1.61 16.67
CA GLU A 115 -9.99 1.31 16.45
C GLU A 115 -9.86 0.27 15.34
N PHE A 116 -8.97 0.54 14.40
CA PHE A 116 -8.55 -0.43 13.40
C PHE A 116 -7.05 -0.64 13.49
N CYS A 117 -6.66 -1.90 13.64
CA CYS A 117 -5.29 -2.34 13.61
C CYS A 117 -5.09 -3.33 12.47
N PHE A 118 -3.95 -3.23 11.81
CA PHE A 118 -3.48 -4.24 10.87
C PHE A 118 -2.10 -4.73 11.28
N ASP A 119 -1.90 -6.01 11.02
CA ASP A 119 -0.61 -6.67 11.07
C ASP A 119 -0.37 -7.19 9.65
N ASP A 120 0.44 -6.46 8.89
CA ASP A 120 0.79 -6.85 7.54
C ASP A 120 2.10 -7.62 7.63
N GLU A 121 1.98 -8.95 7.67
CA GLU A 121 3.09 -9.85 7.38
C GLU A 121 3.38 -9.72 5.88
N ILE A 122 4.09 -8.64 5.55
CA ILE A 122 4.65 -8.45 4.22
C ILE A 122 5.68 -9.57 4.04
N VAL A 123 5.26 -10.68 3.43
CA VAL A 123 6.17 -11.75 3.01
C VAL A 123 6.99 -11.22 1.83
N LEU A 124 8.01 -10.38 2.07
CA LEU A 124 9.03 -9.95 1.10
C LEU A 124 10.18 -9.21 1.79
N ILE A 125 11.40 -9.69 1.51
CA ILE A 125 12.69 -9.22 2.07
C ILE A 125 12.85 -7.71 1.90
N VAL A 126 12.70 -6.97 3.01
CA VAL A 126 13.14 -5.58 3.10
C VAL A 126 14.66 -5.59 3.13
N SER A 127 15.27 -4.81 2.25
CA SER A 127 16.64 -4.38 2.48
C SER A 127 16.74 -2.91 2.11
N GLY A 128 16.95 -2.07 3.11
CA GLY A 128 17.22 -0.67 2.88
C GLY A 128 16.69 0.23 3.98
N LEU A 129 16.97 1.52 3.78
CA LEU A 129 16.55 2.60 4.65
C LEU A 129 15.03 2.62 4.80
N VAL A 130 14.57 2.74 6.04
CA VAL A 130 13.16 2.91 6.39
C VAL A 130 13.06 4.26 7.08
N ARG A 131 12.10 5.08 6.64
CA ARG A 131 11.69 6.28 7.36
C ARG A 131 10.20 6.20 7.61
N SER A 132 9.87 6.10 8.88
CA SER A 132 8.53 6.38 9.37
C SER A 132 8.37 7.89 9.47
N TYR A 133 7.44 8.45 8.70
CA TYR A 133 6.70 9.60 9.20
C TYR A 133 5.62 9.00 10.10
N SER A 134 5.26 9.65 11.21
CA SER A 134 4.44 9.08 12.29
C SER A 134 3.15 8.34 11.84
N THR A 135 2.70 8.53 10.61
CA THR A 135 1.47 7.98 10.04
C THR A 135 1.58 7.35 8.64
N VAL A 136 2.73 7.51 7.96
CA VAL A 136 2.97 6.98 6.60
C VAL A 136 4.37 6.39 6.53
N THR A 137 4.45 5.14 6.09
CA THR A 137 5.72 4.42 5.92
C THR A 137 5.87 3.99 4.47
N CYS A 138 7.01 4.34 3.86
CA CYS A 138 7.44 3.72 2.61
C CYS A 138 8.25 2.46 2.93
N VAL A 139 7.95 1.37 2.23
CA VAL A 139 8.70 0.13 2.35
C VAL A 139 9.43 -0.11 1.04
N ASN A 140 10.73 -0.41 1.12
CA ASN A 140 11.58 -0.73 -0.02
C ASN A 140 11.81 -2.24 -0.07
N PHE A 141 11.50 -2.86 -1.20
CA PHE A 141 11.59 -4.31 -1.38
C PHE A 141 12.82 -4.66 -2.21
N LYS A 142 13.51 -5.75 -1.86
CA LYS A 142 14.48 -6.37 -2.78
C LYS A 142 13.70 -7.09 -3.89
N GLY A 143 14.08 -6.89 -5.15
CA GLY A 143 13.47 -7.55 -6.31
C GLY A 143 13.68 -9.08 -6.40
N GLU A 144 13.98 -9.74 -5.28
CA GLU A 144 14.23 -11.19 -5.19
C GLU A 144 13.02 -11.90 -4.57
N GLY A 145 11.85 -11.75 -5.18
CA GLY A 145 10.67 -12.51 -4.77
C GLY A 145 10.77 -13.95 -5.27
N LYS A 146 10.99 -14.92 -4.36
CA LYS A 146 10.57 -16.31 -4.61
C LYS A 146 9.04 -16.33 -4.59
N ALA A 147 8.46 -16.91 -5.65
CA ALA A 147 7.04 -17.27 -5.64
C ALA A 147 6.79 -18.30 -4.52
N LEU A 148 5.75 -18.07 -3.72
CA LEU A 148 5.05 -19.15 -3.02
C LEU A 148 4.20 -19.93 -4.04
#